data_AF-Q5I2X1-F1
#
_entry.id   AF-Q5I2X1-F1
#
_cell.length_a   1.000
_cell.length_b   1.000
_cell.length_c   1.000
_cell.angle_alpha   90.00
_cell.angle_beta   90.00
_cell.angle_gamma   90.00
#
_symmetry.space_group_name_H-M   'P 1'
#
loop_
_entity.id
_entity.type
_entity.pdbx_description
1 polymer ?
#
loop_
_entity_poly.entity_id
_entity_poly.type
_entity_poly.pdbx_seq_one_letter_code
_entity_poly.pdbx_strand_id
1 'polypeptide(L)' 'QITNSQCVTSTLTNCNLVNSQVDTTTCTNSQYNNAHITTTTTTNTRIS' A
#
# COMPACT_ATOMS: atom_id res chain seq x y z
N GLN A 1 8.27 -2.61 -3.27
CA GLN A 1 8.14 -4.05 -3.60
C GLN A 1 6.74 -4.51 -3.27
N ILE A 2 6.14 -5.38 -4.08
CA ILE A 2 4.80 -5.94 -3.84
C ILE A 2 4.98 -7.46 -3.73
N THR A 3 4.61 -8.05 -2.60
CA THR A 3 4.77 -9.48 -2.32
C THR A 3 3.47 -10.04 -1.79
N ASN A 4 2.93 -11.09 -2.43
CA ASN A 4 1.65 -11.71 -2.08
C ASN A 4 0.53 -10.69 -1.78
N SER A 5 0.49 -9.62 -2.57
CA SER A 5 -0.37 -8.47 -2.33
C SER A 5 -1.12 -8.12 -3.60
N GLN A 6 -2.27 -7.49 -3.46
CA GLN A 6 -3.04 -6.93 -4.58
C GLN A 6 -2.99 -5.41 -4.52
N CYS A 7 -2.86 -4.80 -5.69
CA CYS A 7 -2.82 -3.36 -5.86
C CYS A 7 -3.68 -3.00 -7.07
N VAL A 8 -4.81 -2.35 -6.83
CA VAL A 8 -5.83 -2.00 -7.83
C VAL A 8 -5.99 -0.48 -7.85
N THR A 9 -6.01 0.11 -9.05
CA THR A 9 -6.26 1.55 -9.28
C THR A 9 -5.46 2.48 -8.34
N SER A 10 -4.23 2.11 -8.00
CA SER A 10 -3.44 2.77 -6.96
C SER A 10 -2.10 3.26 -7.50
N THR A 11 -1.58 4.35 -6.93
CA THR A 11 -0.26 4.89 -7.26
C THR A 11 0.69 4.61 -6.11
N LEU A 12 1.81 3.94 -6.39
CA LEU A 12 2.80 3.55 -5.38
C LEU A 12 4.16 4.16 -5.72
N THR A 13 4.66 5.04 -4.87
CA THR A 13 6.01 5.63 -5.00
C THR A 13 6.84 5.28 -3.78
N ASN A 14 7.94 4.54 -3.98
CA ASN A 14 8.78 4.03 -2.89
C ASN A 14 8.01 3.28 -1.78
N CYS A 15 7.02 2.47 -2.17
CA CYS A 15 6.21 1.72 -1.22
C CYS A 15 6.52 0.22 -1.17
N ASN A 16 6.27 -0.38 -0.01
CA ASN A 16 6.37 -1.82 0.18
C ASN A 16 5.03 -2.39 0.65
N LEU A 17 4.54 -3.41 -0.05
CA LEU A 17 3.32 -4.15 0.30
C LEU A 17 3.65 -5.62 0.47
N VAL A 18 3.29 -6.17 1.63
CA VAL A 18 3.42 -7.60 1.95
C VAL A 18 2.09 -8.11 2.45
N ASN A 19 1.56 -9.20 1.88
CA ASN A 19 0.28 -9.81 2.26
C ASN A 19 -0.90 -8.81 2.33
N SER A 20 -0.90 -7.75 1.53
CA SER A 20 -1.83 -6.63 1.66
C SER A 20 -2.75 -6.49 0.44
N GLN A 21 -3.93 -5.92 0.62
CA GLN A 21 -4.84 -5.54 -0.45
C GLN A 21 -4.98 -4.02 -0.47
N VAL A 22 -4.73 -3.41 -1.62
CA VAL A 22 -4.76 -1.95 -1.76
C VAL A 22 -5.56 -1.55 -2.98
N ASP A 23 -6.57 -0.70 -2.78
CA ASP A 23 -7.46 -0.20 -3.83
C ASP A 23 -7.56 1.33 -3.79
N THR A 24 -7.54 1.97 -4.96
CA THR A 24 -7.81 3.41 -5.14
C THR A 24 -7.00 4.28 -4.15
N THR A 25 -5.72 3.96 -3.97
CA THR A 25 -4.86 4.51 -2.91
C THR A 25 -3.61 5.17 -3.50
N THR A 26 -3.17 6.27 -2.91
CA THR A 26 -1.85 6.86 -3.19
C THR A 26 -0.90 6.58 -2.03
N CYS A 27 0.15 5.81 -2.30
CA CYS A 27 1.18 5.48 -1.33
C CYS A 27 2.49 6.17 -1.70
N THR A 28 3.08 6.90 -0.76
CA THR A 28 4.43 7.49 -0.91
C THR A 28 5.30 7.14 0.29
N ASN A 29 6.48 6.55 0.04
CA ASN A 29 7.47 6.19 1.07
C ASN A 29 6.87 5.46 2.29
N SER A 30 5.92 4.54 2.07
CA SER A 30 5.19 3.86 3.14
C SER A 30 5.29 2.33 3.04
N GLN A 31 4.94 1.64 4.12
CA GLN A 31 4.98 0.18 4.22
C GLN A 31 3.64 -0.35 4.72
N TYR A 32 3.07 -1.33 4.01
CA TYR A 32 1.87 -2.05 4.39
C TYR A 32 2.18 -3.54 4.54
N ASN A 33 1.82 -4.12 5.67
CA ASN A 33 2.00 -5.54 5.94
C ASN A 33 0.67 -6.12 6.44
N ASN A 34 0.14 -7.17 5.80
CA ASN A 34 -1.13 -7.80 6.19
C ASN A 34 -2.33 -6.82 6.31
N ALA A 35 -2.32 -5.75 5.50
CA ALA A 35 -3.29 -4.66 5.60
C ALA A 35 -4.31 -4.65 4.44
N HIS A 36 -5.50 -4.12 4.70
CA HIS A 36 -6.49 -3.81 3.67
C HIS A 36 -6.70 -2.28 3.63
N ILE A 37 -6.24 -1.64 2.56
CA ILE A 37 -6.24 -0.18 2.39
C ILE A 37 -7.11 0.19 1.19
N THR A 38 -8.08 1.08 1.40
CA THR A 38 -8.95 1.57 0.33
C THR A 38 -9.06 3.09 0.39
N THR A 39 -9.13 3.75 -0.77
CA THR A 39 -9.48 5.17 -0.91
C THR A 39 -8.69 6.12 0.02
N THR A 40 -7.37 5.90 0.14
CA THR A 40 -6.52 6.63 1.10
C THR A 40 -5.27 7.22 0.44
N THR A 41 -4.70 8.27 1.04
CA THR A 41 -3.34 8.72 0.74
C THR A 41 -2.45 8.52 1.97
N THR A 42 -1.31 7.84 1.82
CA THR A 42 -0.32 7.71 2.90
C THR A 42 1.05 8.21 2.48
N THR A 43 1.72 8.89 3.41
CA THR A 43 3.07 9.43 3.22
C THR A 43 3.91 9.16 4.46
N ASN A 44 5.06 8.51 4.31
CA ASN A 44 5.98 8.18 5.42
C ASN A 44 5.33 7.37 6.55
N THR A 45 4.39 6.46 6.23
CA THR A 45 3.67 5.67 7.25
C THR A 45 4.07 4.20 7.22
N ARG A 46 3.78 3.51 8.33
CA ARG A 46 3.82 2.03 8.41
C ARG A 46 2.49 1.55 8.96
N ILE A 47 1.87 0.60 8.26
CA ILE A 47 0.58 0.01 8.60
C ILE A 47 0.77 -1.52 8.62
N SER A 48 0.28 -2.17 9.67
CA SER A 48 0.40 -3.61 9.93
C SER A 48 -0.90 -4.19 10.46
#